data_AF-A0A7J4ND31-F1
#
_entry.id   AF-A0A7J4ND31-F1
#
_cell.length_a   1.000
_cell.length_b   1.000
_cell.length_c   1.000
_cell.angle_alpha   90.00
_cell.angle_beta   90.00
_cell.angle_gamma   90.00
#
_symmetry.space_group_name_H-M   'P 1'
#
loop_
_entity.id
_entity.type
_entity.pdbx_description
1 polymer ?
#
loop_
_entity_poly.entity_id
_entity_poly.type
_entity_poly.pdbx_seq_one_letter_code
_entity_poly.pdbx_strand_id
1 'polypeptide(L)'
;EHTEWIEGGQAIRFNATIIWSESEGRIILEARTWTLGEAPDPGRLNWGDGYNSWKWDIGRLVTITGEAEMDSDGEQWVYNSGTEERICLLGDGTEASQQESIGEPIDWTGRLSTTEDSVGNTMQFCLDIR
;
A
#
# COMPACT_ATOMS: atom_id res chain seq x y z
N GLU A 1 9.65 -9.51 18.58
CA GLU A 1 9.16 -9.60 17.19
C GLU A 1 9.40 -8.27 16.53
N HIS A 2 9.94 -8.26 15.31
CA HIS A 2 10.04 -7.04 14.51
C HIS A 2 8.73 -6.90 13.74
N THR A 3 7.93 -5.91 14.10
CA THR A 3 6.61 -5.62 13.50
C THR A 3 6.71 -4.65 12.32
N GLU A 4 7.94 -4.36 11.86
CA GLU A 4 8.22 -3.39 10.81
C GLU A 4 8.23 -4.07 9.44
N TRP A 5 7.61 -3.41 8.46
CA TRP A 5 7.61 -3.86 7.07
C TRP A 5 9.00 -3.74 6.46
N ILE A 6 9.37 -4.71 5.62
CA ILE A 6 10.58 -4.65 4.80
C ILE A 6 10.16 -4.23 3.40
N GLU A 7 10.55 -3.04 2.99
CA GLU A 7 10.15 -2.50 1.69
C GLU A 7 11.06 -2.98 0.57
N GLY A 8 10.48 -3.17 -0.63
CA GLY A 8 11.24 -3.60 -1.80
C GLY A 8 12.29 -2.55 -2.19
N GLY A 9 13.57 -2.94 -2.20
CA GLY A 9 14.70 -2.02 -2.45
C GLY A 9 15.36 -1.48 -1.18
N GLN A 10 14.81 -1.75 0.00
CA GLN A 10 15.41 -1.39 1.27
C GLN A 10 16.65 -2.24 1.56
N ALA A 11 17.75 -1.60 1.94
CA ALA A 11 18.95 -2.31 2.34
C ALA A 11 18.70 -3.05 3.66
N ILE A 12 19.13 -4.31 3.71
CA ILE A 12 19.08 -5.12 4.94
C ILE A 12 20.50 -5.52 5.31
N ARG A 13 20.88 -5.30 6.56
CA ARG A 13 22.17 -5.76 7.11
C ARG A 13 21.92 -6.80 8.19
N PHE A 14 22.53 -7.96 8.04
CA PHE A 14 22.36 -9.08 8.96
C PHE A 14 23.61 -9.96 9.00
N ASN A 15 23.75 -10.71 10.09
CA ASN A 15 24.68 -11.84 10.16
C ASN A 15 23.87 -13.12 9.96
N ALA A 16 24.35 -14.02 9.10
CA ALA A 16 23.65 -15.26 8.78
C ALA A 16 24.55 -16.49 8.86
N THR A 17 23.92 -17.62 9.14
CA THR A 17 24.49 -18.95 8.91
C THR A 17 24.16 -19.38 7.48
N ILE A 18 25.16 -19.88 6.75
CA ILE A 18 24.98 -20.41 5.40
C ILE A 18 24.73 -21.92 5.51
N ILE A 19 23.62 -22.37 4.92
CA ILE A 19 23.25 -23.79 4.87
C ILE A 19 23.12 -24.20 3.39
N TRP A 20 23.73 -25.31 3.03
CA TRP A 20 23.52 -25.94 1.72
C TRP A 20 22.39 -26.98 1.81
N SER A 21 21.33 -26.79 1.02
CA SER A 21 20.23 -27.75 0.90
C SER A 21 20.47 -28.65 -0.31
N GLU A 22 21.02 -29.85 -0.09
CA GLU A 22 21.28 -30.83 -1.17
C GLU A 22 19.98 -31.26 -1.87
N SER A 23 18.91 -31.47 -1.12
CA SER A 23 17.63 -31.92 -1.65
C SER A 23 16.96 -30.90 -2.57
N GLU A 24 17.24 -29.62 -2.37
CA GLU A 24 16.62 -28.51 -3.13
C GLU A 24 17.62 -27.79 -4.04
N GLY A 25 18.91 -28.15 -3.99
CA GLY A 25 19.97 -27.52 -4.77
C GLY A 25 20.10 -26.01 -4.55
N ARG A 26 19.88 -25.52 -3.32
CA ARG A 26 19.90 -24.07 -3.00
C ARG A 26 20.68 -23.75 -1.74
N ILE A 27 21.22 -22.53 -1.68
CA ILE A 27 21.82 -21.94 -0.48
C ILE A 27 20.72 -21.26 0.32
N ILE A 28 20.67 -21.54 1.62
CA ILE A 28 19.77 -20.90 2.58
C ILE A 28 20.62 -20.02 3.51
N LEU A 29 20.21 -18.77 3.67
CA LEU A 29 20.78 -17.84 4.64
C LEU A 29 19.83 -17.76 5.84
N GLU A 30 20.25 -18.28 6.99
CA GLU A 30 19.47 -18.18 8.22
C GLU A 30 19.98 -16.99 9.05
N ALA A 31 19.16 -15.95 9.19
CA ALA A 31 19.43 -14.78 10.02
C ALA A 31 18.46 -14.71 11.20
N ARG A 32 18.96 -14.49 12.42
CA ARG A 32 18.12 -14.34 13.62
C ARG A 32 17.73 -12.89 13.91
N THR A 33 18.53 -11.95 13.42
CA THR A 33 18.35 -10.51 13.62
C THR A 33 18.89 -9.78 12.41
N TRP A 34 18.26 -8.68 12.06
CA TRP A 34 18.69 -7.78 11.00
C TRP A 34 18.45 -6.32 11.42
N THR A 35 19.14 -5.42 10.75
CA THR A 35 18.87 -3.98 10.79
C THR A 35 18.43 -3.54 9.40
N LEU A 36 17.37 -2.76 9.35
CA LEU A 36 16.90 -2.15 8.12
C LEU A 36 17.63 -0.82 7.88
N GLY A 37 17.99 -0.58 6.63
CA GLY A 37 18.42 0.74 6.16
C GLY A 37 17.24 1.68 5.96
N GLU A 38 17.51 2.83 5.36
CA GLU A 38 16.47 3.77 4.95
C GLU A 38 15.50 3.11 3.96
N ALA A 39 14.20 3.23 4.25
CA ALA A 39 13.16 2.77 3.33
C ALA A 39 13.15 3.67 2.10
N PRO A 40 12.96 3.10 0.89
CA PRO A 40 12.77 3.91 -0.30
C PRO A 40 11.46 4.73 -0.20
N ASP A 41 11.40 5.81 -0.97
CA ASP A 41 10.15 6.57 -1.12
C ASP A 41 9.02 5.66 -1.65
N PRO A 42 7.76 5.89 -1.23
CA PRO A 42 6.61 5.14 -1.73
C PRO A 42 6.50 5.16 -3.26
N GLY A 43 6.01 4.07 -3.85
CA GLY A 43 5.69 4.04 -5.27
C GLY A 43 4.49 4.93 -5.59
N ARG A 44 4.54 5.72 -6.67
CA ARG A 44 3.40 6.55 -7.08
C ARG A 44 2.44 5.77 -7.98
N LEU A 45 1.18 5.69 -7.59
CA LEU A 45 0.10 5.23 -8.46
C LEU A 45 -0.39 6.40 -9.31
N ASN A 46 -0.61 6.15 -10.61
CA ASN A 46 -1.25 7.10 -11.50
C ASN A 46 -2.66 6.61 -11.84
N TRP A 47 -3.63 7.52 -11.75
CA TRP A 47 -4.97 7.28 -12.28
C TRP A 47 -4.92 6.90 -13.77
N GLY A 48 -5.85 6.06 -14.22
CA GLY A 48 -5.86 5.49 -15.56
C GLY A 48 -4.97 4.26 -15.79
N ASP A 49 -3.97 3.98 -14.95
CA ASP A 49 -3.16 2.75 -15.06
C ASP A 49 -3.98 1.49 -14.71
N GLY A 50 -4.79 1.60 -13.66
CA GLY A 50 -5.73 0.58 -13.21
C GLY A 50 -5.11 -0.78 -12.91
N TYR A 51 -5.94 -1.83 -12.99
CA TYR A 51 -5.62 -3.17 -12.50
C TYR A 51 -4.36 -3.81 -13.08
N ASN A 52 -4.09 -3.62 -14.38
CA ASN A 52 -2.95 -4.27 -15.04
C ASN A 52 -1.60 -3.79 -14.50
N SER A 53 -1.56 -2.59 -13.94
CA SER A 53 -0.39 -2.00 -13.29
C SER A 53 -0.43 -2.23 -11.78
N TRP A 54 -1.47 -1.75 -11.10
CA TRP A 54 -1.50 -1.64 -9.64
C TRP A 54 -1.50 -2.98 -8.91
N LYS A 55 -1.90 -4.08 -9.56
CA LYS A 55 -1.85 -5.42 -8.94
C LYS A 55 -0.43 -5.84 -8.50
N TRP A 56 0.60 -5.25 -9.10
CA TRP A 56 1.99 -5.52 -8.75
C TRP A 56 2.45 -4.76 -7.51
N ASP A 57 1.68 -3.77 -7.09
CA ASP A 57 1.95 -2.94 -5.92
C ASP A 57 1.13 -3.34 -4.70
N ILE A 58 0.28 -4.38 -4.80
CA ILE A 58 -0.45 -4.93 -3.66
C ILE A 58 0.55 -5.31 -2.55
N GLY A 59 0.29 -4.81 -1.34
CA GLY A 59 1.12 -4.99 -0.17
C GLY A 59 2.30 -4.02 -0.08
N ARG A 60 2.54 -3.14 -1.05
CA ARG A 60 3.61 -2.14 -1.03
C ARG A 60 3.11 -0.81 -0.48
N LEU A 61 4.03 -0.03 0.09
CA LEU A 61 3.77 1.38 0.42
C LEU A 61 3.69 2.20 -0.88
N VAL A 62 2.58 2.89 -1.07
CA VAL A 62 2.30 3.68 -2.27
C VAL A 62 1.72 5.04 -1.92
N THR A 63 1.78 5.96 -2.88
CA THR A 63 1.16 7.28 -2.83
C THR A 63 0.27 7.49 -4.04
N ILE A 64 -0.90 8.10 -3.83
CA ILE A 64 -1.81 8.52 -4.90
C ILE A 64 -2.36 9.91 -4.60
N THR A 65 -2.49 10.75 -5.61
CA THR A 65 -3.03 12.11 -5.45
C THR A 65 -4.54 12.10 -5.63
N GLY A 66 -5.31 12.67 -4.72
CA GLY A 66 -6.76 12.75 -4.89
C GLY A 66 -7.45 13.45 -3.74
N GLU A 67 -8.78 13.43 -3.77
CA GLU A 67 -9.63 14.01 -2.73
C GLU A 67 -10.26 12.90 -1.90
N ALA A 68 -10.09 12.94 -0.58
CA ALA A 68 -10.80 12.04 0.31
C ALA A 68 -12.25 12.51 0.52
N GLU A 69 -13.20 11.62 0.31
CA GLU A 69 -14.62 11.85 0.57
C GLU A 69 -15.22 10.64 1.31
N MET A 70 -16.26 10.89 2.10
CA MET A 70 -17.04 9.87 2.78
C MET A 70 -18.40 9.75 2.12
N ASP A 71 -18.82 8.52 1.80
CA ASP A 71 -20.14 8.28 1.23
C ASP A 71 -21.25 8.19 2.29
N SER A 72 -22.48 7.95 1.83
CA SER A 72 -23.66 7.87 2.69
C SER A 72 -23.65 6.66 3.64
N ASP A 73 -22.87 5.64 3.33
CA ASP A 73 -22.73 4.42 4.12
C ASP A 73 -21.58 4.52 5.14
N GLY A 74 -20.84 5.64 5.10
CA GLY A 74 -19.71 5.92 5.99
C GLY A 74 -18.39 5.32 5.51
N GLU A 75 -18.35 4.78 4.28
CA GLU A 75 -17.11 4.32 3.67
C GLU A 75 -16.35 5.52 3.10
N GLN A 76 -15.03 5.47 3.20
CA GLN A 76 -14.17 6.52 2.70
C GLN A 76 -13.49 6.10 1.41
N TRP A 77 -13.25 7.10 0.57
CA TRP A 77 -12.74 6.92 -0.78
C TRP A 77 -11.75 8.03 -1.09
N VAL A 78 -10.73 7.72 -1.88
CA VAL A 78 -9.91 8.72 -2.58
C VAL A 78 -10.41 8.80 -4.01
N TYR A 79 -10.87 9.97 -4.43
CA TYR A 79 -11.35 10.26 -5.78
C TYR A 79 -10.28 10.95 -6.63
N ASN A 80 -10.29 10.63 -7.92
CA ASN A 80 -9.61 11.43 -8.92
C ASN A 80 -10.51 12.62 -9.31
N SER A 81 -10.11 13.84 -8.95
CA SER A 81 -10.91 15.05 -9.14
C SER A 81 -11.37 15.22 -10.59
N GLY A 82 -12.69 15.31 -10.77
CA GLY A 82 -13.30 15.47 -12.09
C GLY A 82 -13.51 14.17 -12.88
N THR A 83 -13.26 13.00 -12.29
CA THR A 83 -13.63 11.69 -12.86
C THR A 83 -14.43 10.86 -11.85
N GLU A 84 -14.87 9.67 -12.27
CA GLU A 84 -15.54 8.68 -11.40
C GLU A 84 -14.54 7.64 -10.84
N GLU A 85 -13.24 7.78 -11.13
CA GLU A 85 -12.23 6.86 -10.61
C GLU A 85 -12.02 7.07 -9.11
N ARG A 86 -12.06 5.95 -8.37
CA ARG A 86 -11.86 5.96 -6.93
C ARG A 86 -11.20 4.69 -6.42
N ILE A 87 -10.53 4.82 -5.28
CA ILE A 87 -10.11 3.69 -4.45
C ILE A 87 -10.67 3.84 -3.05
N CYS A 88 -10.90 2.73 -2.36
CA CYS A 88 -11.36 2.80 -0.98
C CYS A 88 -10.23 3.30 -0.08
N LEU A 89 -10.54 4.00 0.99
CA LEU A 89 -9.61 4.56 1.95
C LEU A 89 -9.87 3.93 3.32
N LEU A 90 -8.93 3.12 3.79
CA LEU A 90 -8.99 2.50 5.10
C LEU A 90 -8.17 3.36 6.06
N GLY A 91 -8.85 4.29 6.72
CA GLY A 91 -8.28 5.25 7.65
C GLY A 91 -8.94 5.21 9.02
N ASP A 92 -8.85 6.32 9.76
CA ASP A 92 -9.46 6.48 11.07
C ASP A 92 -10.84 7.18 11.04
N GLY A 93 -11.26 7.70 9.87
CA GLY A 93 -12.53 8.38 9.69
C GLY A 93 -12.42 9.89 9.51
N THR A 94 -11.23 10.47 9.71
CA THR A 94 -11.04 11.93 9.70
C THR A 94 -10.59 12.49 8.36
N GLU A 95 -10.31 11.63 7.39
CA GLU A 95 -9.64 11.98 6.14
C GLU A 95 -10.48 12.92 5.26
N ALA A 96 -11.81 12.69 5.17
CA ALA A 96 -12.70 13.59 4.46
C ALA A 96 -12.73 15.01 5.07
N SER A 97 -12.74 15.12 6.39
CA SER A 97 -12.67 16.43 7.07
C SER A 97 -11.32 17.12 6.88
N GLN A 98 -10.22 16.35 6.84
CA GLN A 98 -8.91 16.87 6.49
C GLN A 98 -8.91 17.41 5.06
N GLN A 99 -9.47 16.67 4.11
CA GLN A 99 -9.59 17.07 2.72
C GLN A 99 -10.39 18.38 2.57
N GLU A 100 -11.54 18.50 3.23
CA GLU A 100 -12.35 19.73 3.21
C GLU A 100 -11.58 20.95 3.73
N SER A 101 -10.77 20.77 4.77
CA SER A 101 -9.97 21.87 5.33
C SER A 101 -8.86 22.34 4.38
N ILE A 102 -8.36 21.47 3.51
CA ILE A 102 -7.29 21.77 2.55
C ILE A 102 -7.87 22.37 1.27
N GLY A 103 -8.99 21.82 0.77
CA GLY A 103 -9.73 22.35 -0.37
C GLY A 103 -9.09 22.12 -1.74
N GLU A 104 -8.03 21.30 -1.82
CA GLU A 104 -7.37 20.87 -3.05
C GLU A 104 -6.86 19.43 -2.94
N PRO A 105 -6.70 18.70 -4.05
CA PRO A 105 -6.22 17.31 -4.03
C PRO A 105 -4.85 17.19 -3.37
N ILE A 106 -4.66 16.17 -2.54
CA ILE A 106 -3.40 15.90 -1.85
C ILE A 106 -2.88 14.49 -2.10
N ASP A 107 -1.62 14.27 -1.75
CA ASP A 107 -1.00 12.96 -1.78
C ASP A 107 -1.40 12.15 -0.55
N TRP A 108 -2.17 11.07 -0.78
CA TRP A 108 -2.49 10.05 0.21
C TRP A 108 -1.49 8.93 0.12
N THR A 109 -0.84 8.59 1.24
CA THR A 109 0.20 7.56 1.30
C THR A 109 -0.21 6.44 2.25
N GLY A 110 -0.19 5.21 1.77
CA GLY A 110 -0.61 4.02 2.52
C GLY A 110 -0.23 2.73 1.82
N ARG A 111 -0.58 1.59 2.42
CA ARG A 111 -0.33 0.27 1.83
C ARG A 111 -1.47 -0.10 0.89
N LEU A 112 -1.14 -0.45 -0.35
CA LEU A 112 -2.14 -0.90 -1.31
C LEU A 112 -2.66 -2.28 -0.91
N SER A 113 -3.97 -2.41 -0.79
CA SER A 113 -4.65 -3.67 -0.51
C SER A 113 -5.85 -3.85 -1.45
N THR A 114 -6.56 -4.96 -1.29
CA THR A 114 -7.77 -5.26 -2.05
C THR A 114 -8.86 -5.71 -1.11
N THR A 115 -10.09 -5.25 -1.36
CA THR A 115 -11.30 -5.78 -0.74
C THR A 115 -12.18 -6.43 -1.81
N GLU A 116 -12.96 -7.42 -1.40
CA GLU A 116 -14.02 -7.97 -2.24
C GLU A 116 -15.27 -7.11 -2.02
N ASP A 117 -15.75 -6.45 -3.08
CA ASP A 117 -17.06 -5.83 -3.02
C ASP A 117 -18.12 -6.93 -3.03
N SER A 118 -18.82 -7.04 -1.91
CA SER A 118 -19.87 -8.04 -1.68
C SER A 118 -21.08 -7.92 -2.62
N VAL A 119 -21.29 -6.75 -3.25
CA VAL A 119 -22.42 -6.50 -4.15
C VAL A 119 -22.06 -6.83 -5.60
N GLY A 120 -20.83 -6.51 -6.01
CA GLY A 120 -20.36 -6.69 -7.39
C GLY A 120 -19.61 -7.99 -7.66
N ASN A 121 -19.11 -8.68 -6.62
CA ASN A 121 -18.09 -9.73 -6.76
C ASN A 121 -16.88 -9.25 -7.57
N THR A 122 -16.55 -7.96 -7.40
CA THR A 122 -15.44 -7.27 -8.06
C THR A 122 -14.38 -6.95 -7.02
N MET A 123 -13.12 -7.17 -7.38
CA MET A 123 -11.99 -6.79 -6.56
C MET A 123 -11.79 -5.28 -6.65
N GLN A 124 -11.81 -4.60 -5.51
CA GLN A 124 -11.62 -3.16 -5.40
C GLN A 124 -10.28 -2.87 -4.71
N PHE A 125 -9.50 -1.95 -5.25
CA PHE A 125 -8.29 -1.48 -4.58
C PHE A 125 -8.63 -0.55 -3.42
N CYS A 126 -7.83 -0.67 -2.38
CA CYS A 126 -7.95 0.09 -1.14
C CYS A 126 -6.58 0.60 -0.70
N LEU A 127 -6.52 1.83 -0.23
CA LEU A 127 -5.35 2.40 0.40
C LEU A 127 -5.51 2.30 1.92
N ASP A 128 -4.66 1.49 2.57
CA ASP A 128 -4.64 1.37 4.02
C ASP A 128 -3.61 2.34 4.61
N ILE A 129 -4.10 3.37 5.30
CA ILE A 129 -3.28 4.44 5.88
C ILE A 129 -3.16 4.34 7.41
N ARG A 130 -3.65 3.24 7.99
CA ARG A 130 -3.63 2.95 9.44
C ARG A 130 -2.28 2.43 9.94
#